data_AF-A0A507ZTF1-F1
#
_entry.id   AF-A0A507ZTF1-F1
#
_cell.length_a   1.000
_cell.length_b   1.000
_cell.length_c   1.000
_cell.angle_alpha   90.00
_cell.angle_beta   90.00
_cell.angle_gamma   90.00
#
_symmetry.space_group_name_H-M   'P 1'
#
loop_
_entity.id
_entity.type
_entity.pdbx_description
1 polymer ?
#
loop_
_entity_poly.entity_id
_entity_poly.type
_entity_poly.pdbx_seq_one_letter_code
_entity_poly.pdbx_strand_id
1 'polypeptide(L)'
;MASTDKKSTKIDPQQRELIENAQRRIRQKRALTTHIVAFVAGSILFIILNVVLNIGAEIEISGIDWFVWAILLWFFFILIHTINVFVVNKLMGKEWEEHQLEKLVEKQQIRIEKLQKKVDREHPLPQKTKPFNEDDKFRHPPLNS
;
A
#
# COMPACT_ATOMS: atom_id res chain seq x y z
N MET A 1 -36.03 -6.45 -25.19
CA MET A 1 -35.52 -5.11 -24.81
C MET A 1 -34.51 -5.32 -23.69
N ALA A 2 -33.22 -5.07 -23.95
CA ALA A 2 -32.16 -5.25 -22.98
C ALA A 2 -32.00 -3.95 -22.17
N SER A 3 -32.23 -4.03 -20.86
CA SER A 3 -32.06 -2.91 -19.93
C SER A 3 -30.56 -2.67 -19.71
N THR A 4 -30.01 -1.64 -20.34
CA THR A 4 -28.70 -1.10 -19.97
C THR A 4 -28.85 -0.31 -18.68
N ASP A 5 -28.62 -0.96 -17.54
CA ASP A 5 -28.48 -0.27 -16.26
C ASP A 5 -27.25 0.63 -16.31
N LYS A 6 -27.49 1.94 -16.34
CA LYS A 6 -26.48 2.97 -16.08
C LYS A 6 -26.01 2.83 -14.64
N LYS A 7 -25.03 1.95 -14.40
CA LYS A 7 -24.33 1.87 -13.11
C LYS A 7 -23.56 3.17 -12.91
N SER A 8 -24.09 4.00 -12.04
CA SER A 8 -23.65 5.36 -11.78
C SER A 8 -22.16 5.44 -11.46
N THR A 9 -21.51 6.43 -12.06
CA THR A 9 -20.12 6.87 -11.87
C THR A 9 -19.91 7.46 -10.47
N LYS A 10 -20.17 6.68 -9.42
CA LYS A 10 -19.71 6.97 -8.06
C LYS A 10 -18.89 5.76 -7.64
N ILE A 11 -17.59 5.82 -7.90
CA ILE A 11 -16.69 4.82 -7.34
C ILE A 11 -16.85 4.90 -5.83
N ASP A 12 -17.41 3.85 -5.25
CA ASP A 12 -17.61 3.70 -3.82
C ASP A 12 -16.28 3.99 -3.11
N PRO A 13 -16.22 4.88 -2.11
CA PRO A 13 -14.96 5.26 -1.46
C PRO A 13 -14.12 4.06 -1.02
N GLN A 14 -14.74 2.94 -0.65
CA GLN A 14 -14.04 1.69 -0.33
C GLN A 14 -13.34 1.04 -1.54
N GLN A 15 -13.96 1.06 -2.73
CA GLN A 15 -13.31 0.58 -3.95
C GLN A 15 -12.14 1.45 -4.39
N ARG A 16 -12.21 2.77 -4.15
CA ARG A 16 -11.08 3.68 -4.44
C ARG A 16 -9.87 3.35 -3.57
N GLU A 17 -10.09 3.08 -2.29
CA GLU A 17 -9.04 2.68 -1.34
C GLU A 17 -8.39 1.35 -1.72
N LEU A 18 -9.17 0.36 -2.17
CA LEU A 18 -8.65 -0.93 -2.64
C LEU A 18 -7.80 -0.77 -3.90
N ILE A 19 -8.23 0.06 -4.85
CA ILE A 19 -7.50 0.35 -6.08
C ILE A 19 -6.20 1.12 -5.78
N GLU A 20 -6.23 2.11 -4.89
CA GLU A 20 -5.03 2.85 -4.49
C GLU A 20 -3.99 1.96 -3.78
N ASN A 21 -4.44 1.06 -2.91
CA ASN A 21 -3.57 0.07 -2.26
C ASN A 21 -2.94 -0.90 -3.27
N ALA A 22 -3.73 -1.40 -4.23
CA ALA A 22 -3.21 -2.24 -5.31
C ALA A 22 -2.16 -1.48 -6.16
N GLN A 23 -2.41 -0.21 -6.47
CA GLN A 23 -1.49 0.63 -7.21
C GLN A 23 -0.21 0.98 -6.43
N ARG A 24 -0.28 1.17 -5.11
CA ARG A 24 0.91 1.38 -4.26
C ARG A 24 1.86 0.18 -4.31
N ARG A 25 1.32 -1.04 -4.22
CA ARG A 25 2.12 -2.27 -4.34
C ARG A 25 2.81 -2.41 -5.70
N ILE A 26 2.16 -1.97 -6.77
CA ILE A 26 2.76 -2.01 -8.13
C ILE A 26 3.86 -0.94 -8.27
N ARG A 27 3.65 0.26 -7.71
CA ARG A 27 4.66 1.34 -7.76
C ARG A 27 5.94 1.00 -7.00
N GLN A 28 5.82 0.38 -5.82
CA GLN A 28 6.98 -0.09 -5.06
C GLN A 28 7.80 -1.14 -5.84
N LYS A 29 7.15 -2.12 -6.49
CA LYS A 29 7.82 -3.13 -7.33
C LYS A 29 8.50 -2.53 -8.57
N ARG A 30 7.89 -1.49 -9.15
CA ARG A 30 8.41 -0.82 -10.35
C ARG A 30 9.65 0.02 -10.05
N ALA A 31 9.66 0.74 -8.93
CA ALA A 31 10.81 1.52 -8.49
C ALA A 31 12.04 0.61 -8.33
N LEU A 32 11.92 -0.52 -7.62
CA LEU A 32 13.02 -1.46 -7.42
C LEU A 32 13.66 -1.94 -8.74
N THR A 33 12.83 -2.21 -9.75
CA THR A 33 13.30 -2.73 -11.05
C THR A 33 14.04 -1.66 -11.85
N THR A 34 13.57 -0.41 -11.83
CA THR A 34 14.24 0.70 -12.53
C THR A 34 15.66 0.95 -12.00
N HIS A 35 15.88 0.81 -10.69
CA HIS A 35 17.22 0.99 -10.09
C HIS A 35 18.19 -0.08 -10.56
N ILE A 36 17.78 -1.35 -10.59
CA ILE A 36 18.61 -2.46 -11.08
C ILE A 36 18.95 -2.27 -12.56
N VAL A 37 17.98 -1.89 -13.39
CA VAL A 37 18.22 -1.70 -14.83
C VAL A 37 19.16 -0.51 -15.09
N ALA A 38 18.96 0.62 -14.41
CA ALA A 38 19.83 1.79 -14.54
C ALA A 38 21.26 1.49 -14.04
N PHE A 39 21.38 0.71 -12.97
CA PHE A 39 22.65 0.29 -12.40
C PHE A 39 23.44 -0.64 -13.33
N VAL A 40 22.76 -1.64 -13.92
CA VAL A 40 23.37 -2.55 -14.89
C VAL A 40 23.75 -1.79 -16.15
N ALA A 41 22.87 -0.90 -16.64
CA ALA A 41 23.18 -0.03 -17.79
C ALA A 41 24.39 0.88 -17.52
N GLY A 42 24.48 1.49 -16.34
CA GLY A 42 25.62 2.32 -15.94
C GLY A 42 26.92 1.51 -15.83
N SER A 43 26.85 0.29 -15.28
CA SER A 43 28.02 -0.59 -15.19
C SER A 43 28.51 -1.05 -16.57
N ILE A 44 27.59 -1.41 -17.47
CA ILE A 44 27.92 -1.75 -18.86
C ILE A 44 28.53 -0.54 -19.58
N LEU A 45 27.96 0.66 -19.39
CA LEU A 45 28.51 1.90 -19.96
C LEU A 45 29.94 2.15 -19.48
N PHE A 46 30.22 1.95 -18.19
CA PHE A 46 31.56 2.12 -17.62
C PHE A 46 32.57 1.10 -18.17
N ILE A 47 32.15 -0.16 -18.34
CA ILE A 47 32.96 -1.21 -18.96
C ILE A 47 33.28 -0.86 -20.42
N ILE A 48 32.29 -0.38 -21.18
CA ILE A 48 32.49 0.02 -22.58
C ILE A 48 33.44 1.22 -22.68
N LEU A 49 33.30 2.23 -21.82
CA LEU A 49 34.21 3.38 -21.75
C LEU A 49 35.66 2.94 -21.47
N ASN A 50 35.85 1.93 -20.61
CA ASN A 50 37.18 1.42 -20.31
C ASN A 50 37.75 0.55 -21.44
N VAL A 51 36.97 -0.42 -21.94
CA VAL A 51 37.45 -1.46 -22.88
C VAL A 51 37.50 -0.95 -24.33
N VAL A 52 36.50 -0.18 -24.77
CA VAL A 52 36.39 0.23 -26.18
C VAL A 52 37.21 1.48 -26.46
N LEU A 53 37.17 2.45 -25.56
CA LEU A 53 37.85 3.72 -25.78
C LEU A 53 39.30 3.70 -25.27
N ASN A 54 39.68 2.72 -24.44
CA ASN A 54 41.01 2.56 -23.83
C ASN A 54 41.58 3.91 -23.34
N ILE A 55 40.68 4.78 -22.90
CA ILE A 55 41.00 6.16 -22.50
C ILE A 55 41.99 6.03 -21.36
N GLY A 56 43.11 6.73 -21.40
CA GLY A 56 44.04 6.77 -20.28
C GLY A 56 44.96 5.57 -20.10
N ALA A 57 45.17 4.71 -21.10
CA ALA A 57 46.24 3.70 -21.05
C ALA A 57 47.64 4.31 -20.79
N GLU A 58 47.82 5.61 -21.04
CA GLU A 58 49.04 6.37 -20.70
C GLU A 58 48.88 7.31 -19.49
N ILE A 59 47.71 7.30 -18.85
CA ILE A 59 47.41 8.10 -17.67
C ILE A 59 47.63 7.20 -16.45
N GLU A 60 48.84 7.26 -15.91
CA GLU A 60 49.18 6.68 -14.62
C GLU A 60 48.96 7.74 -13.52
N ILE A 61 47.99 7.49 -12.64
CA ILE A 61 47.82 8.31 -11.44
C ILE A 61 48.58 7.59 -10.33
N SER A 62 49.74 8.12 -9.97
CA SER A 62 50.63 7.57 -8.93
C SER A 62 51.18 6.16 -9.24
N GLY A 63 51.50 5.87 -10.51
CA GLY A 63 52.07 4.59 -10.94
C GLY A 63 51.06 3.42 -10.94
N ILE A 64 49.77 3.75 -10.83
CA ILE A 64 48.66 2.81 -10.93
C ILE A 64 47.82 3.26 -12.11
N ASP A 65 47.39 2.29 -12.92
CA ASP A 65 46.47 2.54 -14.02
C ASP A 65 45.23 3.28 -13.51
N TRP A 66 44.88 4.39 -14.15
CA TRP A 66 43.72 5.20 -13.76
C TRP A 66 42.41 4.39 -13.67
N PHE A 67 42.27 3.29 -14.41
CA PHE A 67 41.08 2.44 -14.39
C PHE A 67 40.87 1.81 -13.00
N VAL A 68 41.94 1.55 -12.24
CA VAL A 68 41.86 1.00 -10.88
C VAL A 68 41.12 1.98 -9.97
N TRP A 69 41.46 3.27 -10.07
CA TRP A 69 40.76 4.34 -9.36
C TRP A 69 39.31 4.49 -9.81
N ALA A 70 39.06 4.37 -11.12
CA ALA A 70 37.72 4.46 -11.68
C ALA A 70 36.82 3.30 -11.19
N ILE A 71 37.35 2.07 -11.16
CA ILE A 71 36.66 0.89 -10.61
C ILE A 71 36.45 1.02 -9.11
N LEU A 72 37.44 1.52 -8.36
CA LEU A 72 37.32 1.74 -6.91
C LEU A 72 36.19 2.72 -6.57
N LEU A 73 36.16 3.87 -7.25
CA LEU A 73 35.11 4.87 -7.06
C LEU A 73 33.73 4.30 -7.43
N TRP A 74 33.66 3.59 -8.54
CA TRP A 74 32.42 2.96 -9.00
C TRP A 74 31.94 1.89 -8.02
N PHE A 75 32.85 1.05 -7.51
CA PHE A 75 32.56 0.03 -6.51
C PHE A 75 31.98 0.64 -5.22
N PHE A 76 32.55 1.73 -4.72
CA PHE A 76 32.02 2.44 -3.55
C PHE A 76 30.62 2.99 -3.79
N PHE A 77 30.38 3.59 -4.96
CA PHE A 77 29.06 4.09 -5.33
C PHE A 77 28.01 2.96 -5.38
N ILE A 78 28.39 1.83 -5.97
CA ILE A 78 27.58 0.62 -6.02
C ILE A 78 27.25 0.11 -4.62
N LEU A 79 28.24 0.05 -3.74
CA LEU A 79 28.09 -0.48 -2.39
C LEU A 79 27.11 0.37 -1.57
N ILE A 80 27.28 1.70 -1.58
CA ILE A 80 26.38 2.63 -0.90
C ILE A 80 24.96 2.54 -1.47
N HIS A 81 24.83 2.50 -2.80
CA HIS A 81 23.53 2.39 -3.46
C HIS A 81 22.80 1.09 -3.09
N THR A 82 23.54 -0.02 -3.05
CA THR A 82 23.00 -1.34 -2.68
C THR A 82 22.55 -1.36 -1.22
N ILE A 83 23.35 -0.83 -0.29
CA ILE A 83 22.98 -0.75 1.12
C ILE A 83 21.73 0.12 1.30
N ASN A 84 21.68 1.30 0.68
CA ASN A 84 20.54 2.21 0.82
C ASN A 84 19.26 1.59 0.24
N VAL A 85 19.31 1.04 -0.98
CA VAL A 85 18.14 0.45 -1.63
C VAL A 85 17.72 -0.87 -0.98
N PHE A 86 18.64 -1.67 -0.46
CA PHE A 86 18.31 -2.99 0.07
C PHE A 86 17.97 -2.97 1.57
N VAL A 87 18.66 -2.14 2.36
CA VAL A 87 18.44 -2.06 3.81
C VAL A 87 17.32 -1.07 4.12
N VAL A 88 17.42 0.19 3.64
CA VAL A 88 16.44 1.23 3.99
C VAL A 88 15.08 0.96 3.34
N ASN A 89 15.06 0.57 2.07
CA ASN A 89 13.81 0.37 1.36
C ASN A 89 13.06 -0.92 1.77
N LYS A 90 13.78 -1.95 2.24
CA LYS A 90 13.17 -3.23 2.67
C LYS A 90 12.74 -3.22 4.13
N LEU A 91 13.53 -2.63 5.03
CA LEU A 91 13.19 -2.55 6.46
C LEU A 91 12.19 -1.44 6.74
N MET A 92 12.40 -0.24 6.18
CA MET A 92 11.55 0.92 6.49
C MET A 92 10.23 0.93 5.73
N GLY A 93 10.09 0.17 4.64
CA GLY A 93 8.87 0.13 3.85
C GLY A 93 7.74 -0.65 4.52
N LYS A 94 8.01 -1.87 5.00
CA LYS A 94 6.95 -2.79 5.46
C LYS A 94 6.55 -2.57 6.91
N GLU A 95 7.53 -2.48 7.82
CA GLU A 95 7.23 -2.31 9.26
C GLU A 95 6.61 -0.94 9.56
N TRP A 96 7.07 0.11 8.88
CA TRP A 96 6.44 1.43 9.00
C TRP A 96 5.04 1.47 8.39
N GLU A 97 4.82 0.84 7.24
CA GLU A 97 3.51 0.78 6.59
C GLU A 97 2.50 0.01 7.45
N GLU A 98 2.88 -1.12 8.04
CA GLU A 98 2.05 -1.86 8.99
C GLU A 98 1.71 -1.01 10.23
N HIS A 99 2.68 -0.30 10.79
CA HIS A 99 2.46 0.55 11.96
C HIS A 99 1.56 1.78 11.68
N GLN A 100 1.62 2.34 10.47
CA GLN A 100 0.71 3.40 10.04
C GLN A 100 -0.70 2.87 9.76
N LEU A 101 -0.81 1.66 9.18
CA LEU A 101 -2.09 1.02 8.89
C LEU A 101 -2.83 0.68 10.18
N GLU A 102 -2.14 0.15 11.18
CA GLU A 102 -2.70 -0.16 12.50
C GLU A 102 -3.29 1.10 13.17
N LYS A 103 -2.55 2.22 13.14
CA LYS A 103 -3.05 3.52 13.64
C LYS A 103 -4.26 4.07 12.86
N LEU A 104 -4.33 3.80 11.55
CA LEU A 104 -5.47 4.22 10.73
C LEU A 104 -6.71 3.38 11.02
N VAL A 105 -6.56 2.07 11.13
CA VAL A 105 -7.64 1.13 11.45
C VAL A 105 -8.21 1.43 12.84
N GLU A 106 -7.35 1.65 13.84
CA GLU A 106 -7.77 2.01 15.19
C GLU A 106 -8.65 3.28 15.20
N LYS A 107 -8.22 4.34 14.50
CA LYS A 107 -8.99 5.58 14.37
C LYS A 107 -10.33 5.38 13.67
N GLN A 108 -10.38 4.53 12.65
CA GLN A 108 -11.62 4.19 11.96
C GLN A 108 -12.56 3.43 12.89
N GLN A 109 -12.07 2.46 13.66
CA GLN A 109 -12.85 1.66 14.59
C GLN A 109 -13.50 2.52 15.67
N ILE A 110 -12.75 3.46 16.27
CA ILE A 110 -13.26 4.43 17.23
C ILE A 110 -14.37 5.30 16.62
N ARG A 111 -14.25 5.66 15.33
CA ARG A 111 -15.24 6.49 14.64
C ARG A 111 -16.53 5.71 14.36
N ILE A 112 -16.41 4.45 13.96
CA ILE A 112 -17.55 3.54 13.76
C ILE A 112 -18.29 3.34 15.08
N GLU A 113 -17.56 3.09 16.17
CA GLU A 113 -18.16 2.89 17.50
C GLU A 113 -18.92 4.14 17.98
N LYS A 114 -18.36 5.34 17.77
CA LYS A 114 -19.05 6.61 18.06
C LYS A 114 -20.30 6.82 17.20
N LEU A 115 -20.24 6.44 15.92
CA LEU A 115 -21.39 6.52 15.02
C LEU A 115 -22.48 5.55 15.46
N GLN A 116 -22.14 4.30 15.79
CA GLN A 116 -23.05 3.30 16.31
C GLN A 116 -23.76 3.82 17.57
N LYS A 117 -23.00 4.36 18.53
CA LYS A 117 -23.54 4.91 19.77
C LYS A 117 -24.47 6.12 19.56
N LYS A 118 -24.25 6.93 18.51
CA LYS A 118 -25.17 8.01 18.13
C LYS A 118 -26.43 7.47 17.48
N VAL A 119 -26.31 6.50 16.58
CA VAL A 119 -27.45 5.85 15.92
C VAL A 119 -28.35 5.18 16.96
N ASP A 120 -27.78 4.45 17.92
CA ASP A 120 -28.54 3.80 19.01
C ASP A 120 -29.28 4.81 19.90
N ARG A 121 -28.76 6.04 20.02
CA ARG A 121 -29.37 7.12 20.81
C ARG A 121 -30.47 7.87 20.05
N GLU A 122 -30.29 8.10 18.75
CA GLU A 122 -31.21 8.86 17.90
C GLU A 122 -32.31 7.98 17.29
N HIS A 123 -32.02 6.69 17.10
CA HIS A 123 -32.96 5.66 16.66
C HIS A 123 -32.81 4.43 17.58
N PRO A 124 -33.35 4.47 18.82
CA PRO A 124 -33.42 3.27 19.63
C PRO A 124 -34.17 2.20 18.83
N LEU A 125 -33.54 1.04 18.64
CA LEU A 125 -34.19 -0.11 18.02
C LEU A 125 -35.56 -0.29 18.69
N PRO A 126 -36.67 -0.42 17.94
CA PRO A 126 -37.95 -0.70 18.55
C PRO A 126 -37.75 -1.93 19.43
N GLN A 127 -38.05 -1.80 20.74
CA GLN A 127 -38.05 -2.95 21.63
C GLN A 127 -38.89 -4.01 20.93
N LYS A 128 -38.30 -5.20 20.76
CA LYS A 128 -38.98 -6.36 20.18
C LYS A 128 -40.22 -6.57 21.05
N THR A 129 -41.36 -6.02 20.62
CA THR A 129 -42.61 -6.14 21.35
C THR A 129 -42.89 -7.63 21.43
N LYS A 130 -43.26 -8.06 22.64
CA LYS A 130 -43.47 -9.46 23.02
C LYS A 130 -44.14 -10.23 21.87
N PRO A 131 -43.73 -11.50 21.59
CA PRO A 131 -44.39 -12.28 20.56
C PRO A 131 -45.89 -12.24 20.82
N PHE A 132 -46.63 -11.79 19.81
CA PHE A 132 -48.08 -11.73 19.85
C PHE A 132 -48.59 -13.17 19.98
N ASN A 133 -49.06 -13.54 21.16
CA ASN A 133 -49.62 -14.86 21.44
C ASN A 133 -51.06 -14.88 20.91
N GLU A 134 -51.27 -15.59 19.81
CA GLU A 134 -52.56 -15.70 19.09
C GLU A 134 -53.70 -16.33 19.94
N ASP A 135 -53.34 -16.95 21.07
CA ASP A 135 -54.22 -17.52 22.09
C ASP A 135 -55.04 -16.48 22.88
N ASP A 136 -54.66 -15.20 22.87
CA ASP A 136 -55.45 -14.14 23.51
C ASP A 136 -56.63 -13.65 22.66
N LYS A 137 -56.74 -14.10 21.39
CA LYS A 137 -57.79 -13.69 20.46
C LYS A 137 -59.16 -14.33 20.75
N PHE A 138 -59.19 -15.43 21.50
CA PHE A 138 -60.39 -16.25 21.73
C PHE A 138 -60.91 -16.22 23.16
N ARG A 139 -60.35 -15.39 24.04
CA ARG A 139 -60.88 -15.23 25.39
C ARG A 139 -62.07 -14.27 25.39
N HIS A 140 -63.27 -14.84 25.33
CA HIS A 140 -64.51 -14.09 25.49
C HIS A 140 -64.68 -13.65 26.96
N PRO A 141 -65.13 -12.40 27.21
CA PRO A 141 -65.40 -11.95 28.57
C PRO A 141 -66.62 -12.69 29.15
N PRO A 142 -66.63 -13.01 30.45
CA PRO A 142 -67.77 -13.69 31.07
C PRO A 142 -68.98 -12.75 31.05
N LEU A 143 -70.08 -13.25 30.46
CA LEU A 143 -71.38 -12.59 30.49
C LEU A 143 -71.87 -12.54 31.93
N ASN A 144 -72.15 -11.34 32.44
CA ASN A 144 -72.74 -11.19 33.76
C ASN A 144 -74.23 -11.54 33.72
N SER A 145 -74.70 -12.25 34.75
CA SER A 145 -76.09 -12.58 35.02
C SER A 145 -76.64 -11.70 36.13
#